data_AF-A0A1E8BPS6-F1
#
_entry.id   AF-A0A1E8BPS6-F1
#
_cell.length_a   1.000
_cell.length_b   1.000
_cell.length_c   1.000
_cell.angle_alpha   90.00
_cell.angle_beta   90.00
_cell.angle_gamma   90.00
#
_symmetry.space_group_name_H-M   'P 1'
#
loop_
_entity.id
_entity.type
_entity.pdbx_description
1 polymer ?
#
loop_
_entity_poly.entity_id
_entity_poly.type
_entity_poly.pdbx_seq_one_letter_code
_entity_poly.pdbx_strand_id
1 'polypeptide(L)'
;MAPALIGLMVIEGFGIMIFGLIWETSLQELVPEEAFGRVASLDMLGSFALLPLGYVVVGWLATVIGGEITIIKLAILVLITIGMALSVPSIRRFD
;
A
#
# COMPACT_ATOMS: atom_id res chain seq x y z
N MET A 1 -15.10 -15.23 -15.26
CA MET A 1 -14.87 -14.05 -14.39
C MET A 1 -14.31 -14.44 -13.03
N ALA A 2 -14.93 -15.37 -12.30
CA ALA A 2 -14.44 -15.81 -10.99
C ALA A 2 -12.98 -16.34 -10.97
N PRO A 3 -12.51 -17.19 -11.92
CA PRO A 3 -11.12 -17.66 -11.90
C PRO A 3 -10.08 -16.55 -12.09
N ALA A 4 -10.40 -15.53 -12.90
CA ALA A 4 -9.50 -14.39 -13.12
C ALA A 4 -9.40 -13.50 -11.86
N LEU A 5 -10.51 -13.25 -11.17
CA LEU A 5 -10.51 -12.51 -9.91
C LEU A 5 -9.74 -13.25 -8.81
N ILE A 6 -9.90 -14.57 -8.72
CA ILE A 6 -9.13 -15.41 -7.79
C ILE A 6 -7.63 -15.29 -8.09
N GLY A 7 -7.24 -15.38 -9.37
CA GLY A 7 -5.85 -15.20 -9.77
C GLY A 7 -5.27 -13.84 -9.36
N LEU A 8 -6.04 -12.76 -9.56
CA LEU A 8 -5.63 -11.42 -9.15
C LEU A 8 -5.49 -11.28 -7.63
N MET A 9 -6.42 -11.85 -6.85
CA MET A 9 -6.34 -11.85 -5.38
C MET A 9 -5.14 -12.64 -4.85
N VAL A 10 -4.79 -13.76 -5.51
CA VAL A 10 -3.57 -14.52 -5.16
C VAL A 10 -2.32 -13.69 -5.40
N ILE A 11 -2.24 -13.00 -6.54
CA ILE A 11 -1.09 -12.14 -6.86
C ILE A 11 -0.99 -10.97 -5.87
N GLU A 12 -2.11 -10.33 -5.56
CA GLU A 12 -2.17 -9.23 -4.60
C GLU A 12 -1.74 -9.68 -3.19
N GLY A 13 -2.31 -10.77 -2.67
CA GLY A 13 -1.93 -11.31 -1.38
C GLY A 13 -0.45 -11.73 -1.31
N PHE A 14 0.07 -12.35 -2.38
CA PHE A 14 1.49 -12.70 -2.46
C PHE A 14 2.39 -11.46 -2.43
N GLY A 15 2.03 -10.40 -3.17
CA GLY A 15 2.76 -9.14 -3.18
C GLY A 15 2.76 -8.44 -1.81
N ILE A 16 1.61 -8.39 -1.15
CA ILE A 16 1.47 -7.79 0.20
C ILE A 16 2.31 -8.55 1.21
N MET A 17 2.32 -9.89 1.17
CA MET A 17 3.10 -10.72 2.08
C MET A 17 4.61 -10.49 1.92
N ILE A 18 5.12 -10.46 0.68
CA ILE A 18 6.53 -10.18 0.41
C ILE A 18 6.89 -8.78 0.88
N PHE A 19 6.07 -7.78 0.53
CA PHE A 19 6.30 -6.41 0.94
C PHE A 19 6.32 -6.26 2.47
N GLY A 20 5.35 -6.85 3.17
CA GLY A 20 5.27 -6.84 4.62
C GLY A 20 6.50 -7.44 5.29
N LEU A 21 6.99 -8.57 4.78
CA LEU A 21 8.23 -9.19 5.27
C LEU A 21 9.42 -8.24 5.14
N ILE A 22 9.63 -7.66 3.95
CA ILE A 22 10.74 -6.73 3.68
C ILE A 22 10.63 -5.48 4.56
N TRP A 23 9.42 -4.95 4.74
CA TRP A 23 9.16 -3.77 5.55
C TRP A 23 9.49 -4.00 7.02
N GLU A 24 9.00 -5.10 7.60
CA GLU A 24 9.25 -5.45 9.00
C GLU A 24 10.73 -5.69 9.28
N THR A 25 11.43 -6.43 8.41
CA THR A 25 12.88 -6.66 8.58
C THR A 25 13.66 -5.35 8.44
N SER A 26 13.31 -4.51 7.47
CA SER A 26 13.97 -3.21 7.29
C SER A 26 13.75 -2.29 8.49
N LEU A 27 12.54 -2.27 9.08
CA LEU A 27 12.28 -1.50 10.30
C LEU A 27 13.13 -1.99 11.47
N GLN A 28 13.30 -3.31 11.62
CA GLN A 28 14.12 -3.89 12.69
C GLN A 28 15.62 -3.61 12.50
N GLU A 29 16.11 -3.61 11.26
CA GLU A 29 17.53 -3.41 10.95
C GLU A 29 17.94 -1.92 10.96
N LEU A 30 17.05 -1.03 10.51
CA LEU A 30 17.39 0.37 10.30
C LEU A 30 16.99 1.31 11.45
N VAL A 31 16.05 0.91 12.30
CA VAL A 31 15.54 1.76 13.38
C VAL A 31 16.21 1.40 14.70
N PRO A 32 16.82 2.37 15.40
CA PRO A 32 17.37 2.15 16.74
C PRO A 32 16.31 1.65 17.72
N GLU A 33 16.70 0.75 18.62
CA GLU A 33 15.80 0.07 19.57
C GLU A 33 15.01 1.07 20.43
N GLU A 34 15.64 2.15 20.88
CA GLU A 34 15.02 3.20 21.69
C GLU A 34 13.95 4.01 20.94
N ALA A 35 13.99 4.02 19.61
CA ALA A 35 13.05 4.75 18.75
C ALA A 35 12.01 3.84 18.09
N PHE A 36 12.23 2.52 18.09
CA PHE A 36 11.42 1.54 17.36
C PHE A 36 9.93 1.69 17.64
N GLY A 37 9.52 1.74 18.91
CA GLY A 37 8.11 1.85 19.29
C GLY A 37 7.43 3.14 18.76
N ARG A 38 8.17 4.24 18.66
CA ARG A 38 7.64 5.51 18.12
C ARG A 38 7.51 5.43 16.60
N VAL A 39 8.51 4.88 15.91
CA VAL A 39 8.49 4.73 14.45
C VAL A 39 7.40 3.76 14.03
N ALA A 40 7.30 2.59 14.67
CA ALA A 40 6.27 1.60 14.40
C ALA A 40 4.85 2.16 14.64
N SER A 41 4.64 2.91 15.74
CA SER A 41 3.34 3.54 16.00
C SER A 41 2.97 4.59 14.94
N LEU A 42 3.94 5.36 14.43
CA LEU A 42 3.71 6.34 13.37
C LEU A 42 3.43 5.67 12.03
N ASP A 43 4.11 4.57 11.74
CA ASP A 43 3.88 3.76 10.53
C ASP A 43 2.47 3.15 10.50
N MET A 44 2.07 2.49 11.60
CA MET A 44 0.72 1.94 11.73
C MET A 44 -0.34 3.04 11.64
N LEU A 45 -0.14 4.14 12.36
CA LEU A 45 -1.08 5.27 12.29
C LEU A 45 -1.16 5.81 10.86
N GLY A 46 -0.03 6.04 10.18
CA GLY A 46 0.00 6.53 8.81
C GLY A 46 -0.71 5.60 7.83
N SER A 47 -0.53 4.28 7.98
CA SER A 47 -1.12 3.26 7.13
C SER A 47 -2.65 3.16 7.30
N PHE A 48 -3.15 3.33 8.53
CA PHE A 48 -4.56 3.05 8.84
C PHE A 48 -5.42 4.30 9.07
N ALA A 49 -4.83 5.46 9.37
CA ALA A 49 -5.58 6.67 9.75
C ALA A 49 -6.58 7.12 8.69
N LEU A 50 -6.25 6.93 7.41
CA LEU A 50 -7.07 7.40 6.30
C LEU A 50 -8.01 6.32 5.73
N LEU A 51 -8.00 5.08 6.24
CA LEU A 51 -8.90 4.03 5.76
C LEU A 51 -10.38 4.40 5.81
N PRO A 52 -10.93 4.97 6.90
CA PRO A 52 -12.34 5.31 6.95
C PRO A 52 -12.74 6.33 5.88
N LEU A 53 -11.89 7.35 5.68
CA LEU A 53 -12.09 8.36 4.65
C LEU A 53 -11.97 7.73 3.26
N GLY A 54 -10.99 6.84 3.05
CA GLY A 54 -10.82 6.08 1.83
C GLY A 54 -12.09 5.32 1.47
N TYR A 55 -12.66 4.55 2.40
CA TYR A 55 -13.89 3.78 2.14
C TYR A 55 -15.08 4.67 1.77
N VAL A 56 -15.27 5.80 2.46
CA VAL A 56 -16.34 6.76 2.15
C VAL A 56 -16.15 7.35 0.75
N VAL A 57 -14.94 7.82 0.44
CA VAL A 57 -14.63 8.46 -0.86
C VAL A 57 -14.78 7.47 -2.01
N VAL A 58 -14.25 6.24 -1.86
CA VAL A 58 -14.37 5.19 -2.89
C VAL A 58 -15.82 4.80 -3.11
N GLY A 59 -16.60 4.61 -2.03
CA GLY A 59 -18.02 4.30 -2.13
C GLY A 59 -18.80 5.42 -2.84
N TRP A 60 -18.55 6.67 -2.47
CA TRP A 60 -19.18 7.83 -3.12
C TRP A 60 -18.80 7.93 -4.60
N LEU A 61 -17.51 7.83 -4.95
CA LEU A 61 -17.05 7.84 -6.34
C LEU A 61 -17.69 6.72 -7.16
N ALA A 62 -17.78 5.51 -6.61
CA ALA A 62 -18.42 4.39 -7.29
C ALA A 62 -19.89 4.67 -7.64
N THR A 63 -20.61 5.46 -6.84
CA THR A 63 -22.00 5.86 -7.15
C THR A 63 -22.11 6.97 -8.19
N VAL A 64 -21.14 7.89 -8.25
CA VAL A 64 -21.19 9.07 -9.14
C VAL A 64 -20.64 8.76 -10.53
N ILE A 65 -19.51 8.04 -10.61
CA ILE A 65 -18.79 7.80 -11.86
C ILE A 65 -18.69 6.30 -12.23
N GLY A 66 -19.27 5.41 -11.42
CA GLY A 66 -19.24 3.96 -11.64
C GLY A 66 -18.06 3.26 -10.98
N GLY A 67 -18.26 2.00 -10.59
CA GLY A 67 -17.28 1.21 -9.85
C GLY A 67 -16.02 0.88 -10.66
N GLU A 68 -16.16 0.47 -11.93
CA GLU A 68 -15.02 0.10 -12.79
C GLU A 68 -14.09 1.29 -13.02
N ILE A 69 -14.65 2.44 -13.39
CA ILE A 69 -13.88 3.69 -13.62
C ILE A 69 -13.18 4.12 -12.32
N THR A 70 -13.86 3.99 -11.18
CA THR A 70 -13.29 4.33 -9.86
C THR A 70 -12.07 3.45 -9.55
N ILE A 71 -12.20 2.13 -9.71
CA ILE A 71 -11.10 1.18 -9.43
C ILE A 71 -9.91 1.44 -10.36
N ILE A 72 -10.13 1.64 -11.66
CA ILE A 72 -9.04 1.91 -12.62
C ILE A 72 -8.28 3.19 -12.25
N LYS A 73 -9.00 4.28 -11.92
CA LYS A 73 -8.37 5.55 -11.54
C LYS A 73 -7.53 5.41 -10.25
N LEU A 74 -8.05 4.69 -9.26
CA LEU A 74 -7.32 4.45 -8.01
C LEU A 74 -6.11 3.53 -8.22
N ALA A 75 -6.22 2.51 -9.08
CA ALA A 75 -5.09 1.67 -9.45
C ALA A 75 -3.98 2.48 -10.12
N ILE A 76 -4.33 3.39 -11.03
CA ILE A 76 -3.36 4.31 -11.66
C ILE A 76 -2.70 5.20 -10.59
N LEU A 77 -3.47 5.75 -9.65
CA LEU A 77 -2.93 6.55 -8.55
C LEU A 77 -1.92 5.76 -7.71
N VAL A 78 -2.23 4.51 -7.37
CA VAL A 78 -1.31 3.63 -6.64
C VAL A 78 -0.02 3.38 -7.43
N LEU A 79 -0.12 3.10 -8.73
CA LEU A 79 1.07 2.92 -9.59
C LEU A 79 1.93 4.20 -9.66
N ILE A 80 1.31 5.38 -9.68
CA ILE A 80 2.01 6.65 -9.61
C ILE A 80 2.76 6.78 -8.28
N THR A 81 2.12 6.48 -7.15
CA THR A 81 2.78 6.55 -5.83
C THR A 81 3.94 5.56 -5.71
N ILE A 82 3.81 4.35 -6.26
CA ILE A 82 4.91 3.37 -6.33
C ILE A 82 6.04 3.93 -7.21
N GLY A 83 5.72 4.49 -8.37
CA GLY A 83 6.71 5.11 -9.26
C GLY A 83 7.46 6.27 -8.59
N MET A 84 6.77 7.09 -7.79
CA MET A 84 7.39 8.15 -6.99
C MET A 84 8.32 7.57 -5.93
N ALA A 85 7.89 6.56 -5.17
CA ALA A 85 8.73 5.89 -4.18
C ALA A 85 9.98 5.27 -4.82
N LEU A 86 9.82 4.54 -5.92
CA LEU A 86 10.93 3.96 -6.69
C LEU A 86 11.83 5.00 -7.35
N SER A 87 11.42 6.26 -7.43
CA SER A 87 12.29 7.34 -7.93
C SER A 87 13.29 7.82 -6.87
N VAL A 88 13.11 7.43 -5.61
CA VAL A 88 14.05 7.74 -4.53
C VAL A 88 15.27 6.81 -4.64
N PRO A 89 16.49 7.34 -4.86
CA PRO A 89 17.67 6.50 -5.09
C PRO A 89 18.01 5.53 -3.95
N SER A 90 17.71 5.90 -2.70
CA SER A 90 17.93 5.05 -1.53
C SER A 90 17.05 3.80 -1.52
N ILE A 91 15.86 3.85 -2.14
CA ILE A 91 14.98 2.68 -2.30
C ILE A 91 15.48 1.79 -3.44
N ARG A 92 16.02 2.38 -4.52
CA ARG A 92 16.51 1.61 -5.68
C ARG A 92 17.84 0.90 -5.44
N ARG A 93 18.67 1.45 -4.56
CA ARG A 93 20.00 0.93 -4.21
C ARG A 93 20.00 0.38 -2.78
N PHE A 94 18.84 -0.11 -2.36
CA PHE A 94 18.69 -0.77 -1.07
C PHE A 94 19.37 -2.13 -1.21
N ASP A 95 20.53 -2.30 -0.56
CA ASP A 95 21.33 -3.52 -0.54
C ASP A 95 20.83 -4.48 0.53
#